data_AF-A0A8X7BEE5-F1
#
_entry.id   AF-A0A8X7BEE5-F1
#
_cell.length_a   1.000
_cell.length_b   1.000
_cell.length_c   1.000
_cell.angle_alpha   90.00
_cell.angle_beta   90.00
_cell.angle_gamma   90.00
#
_symmetry.space_group_name_H-M   'P 1'
#
loop_
_entity.id
_entity.type
_entity.pdbx_description
1 polymer ?
#
loop_
_entity_poly.entity_id
_entity_poly.type
_entity_poly.pdbx_seq_one_letter_code
_entity_poly.pdbx_strand_id
1 'polypeptide(L)'
;MFVIGESSIREWKKNEMTIINIPKKKCALRKGVTKWPILEESVANWVLENRQNGLIVTRNSVRLFALKWSKKNANESKKFKATFSWCSHFTARNNLVLREKTKVSQMFPKDVDNKLISFLKYVIGLRKQKKYLLSHIGNMDETPVTFDMIGNKTIDMKGTKTIHIKTTGHEKSFILQ
;
A
#
# COMPACT_ATOMS: atom_id res chain seq x y z
N MET A 1 -12.09 -48.64 -16.49
CA MET A 1 -13.11 -47.83 -17.20
C MET A 1 -13.67 -46.85 -16.18
N PHE A 2 -13.59 -45.54 -16.40
CA PHE A 2 -14.18 -44.58 -15.46
C PHE A 2 -15.70 -44.57 -15.68
N VAL A 3 -16.46 -44.81 -14.62
CA VAL A 3 -17.93 -44.68 -14.65
C VAL A 3 -18.24 -43.19 -14.51
N ILE A 4 -18.54 -42.54 -15.64
CA ILE A 4 -18.90 -41.12 -15.67
C ILE A 4 -20.43 -41.03 -15.65
N GLY A 5 -20.99 -40.32 -14.67
CA GLY A 5 -22.42 -40.08 -14.58
C GLY A 5 -22.93 -39.18 -15.72
N GLU A 6 -24.15 -39.42 -16.18
CA GLU A 6 -24.78 -38.63 -17.25
C GLU A 6 -24.87 -37.13 -16.89
N SER A 7 -25.05 -36.83 -15.60
CA SER A 7 -25.04 -35.45 -15.08
C SER A 7 -23.73 -34.72 -15.37
N SER A 8 -22.58 -35.39 -15.23
CA SER A 8 -21.27 -34.82 -15.54
C SER A 8 -21.11 -34.53 -17.03
N ILE A 9 -21.61 -35.42 -17.90
CA ILE A 9 -21.57 -35.23 -19.36
C ILE A 9 -22.42 -34.02 -19.76
N ARG A 10 -23.64 -33.89 -19.19
CA ARG A 10 -24.51 -32.73 -19.44
C ARG A 10 -23.87 -31.42 -18.98
N GLU A 11 -23.24 -31.41 -17.81
CA GLU A 11 -22.56 -30.22 -17.28
C GLU A 11 -21.34 -29.82 -18.13
N TRP A 12 -20.57 -30.78 -18.64
CA TRP A 12 -19.45 -30.51 -19.54
C TRP A 12 -19.92 -29.95 -20.88
N LYS A 13 -20.97 -30.51 -21.48
CA LYS A 13 -21.58 -29.96 -22.70
C LYS A 13 -22.07 -28.52 -22.49
N LYS A 14 -22.73 -28.25 -21.36
CA LYS A 14 -23.21 -26.89 -21.03
C LYS A 14 -22.07 -25.87 -20.90
N ASN A 15 -20.91 -26.31 -20.41
CA ASN A 15 -19.74 -25.45 -20.15
C ASN A 15 -18.61 -25.65 -21.19
N GLU A 16 -18.88 -26.28 -22.33
CA GLU A 16 -17.87 -26.73 -23.30
C GLU A 16 -16.91 -25.61 -23.72
N MET A 17 -17.45 -24.47 -24.17
CA MET A 17 -16.66 -23.31 -24.57
C MET A 17 -15.80 -22.75 -23.44
N THR A 18 -16.27 -22.80 -22.19
CA THR A 18 -15.45 -22.38 -21.06
C THR A 18 -14.35 -23.38 -20.75
N ILE A 19 -14.61 -24.69 -20.88
CA ILE A 19 -13.63 -25.77 -20.66
C ILE A 19 -12.50 -25.73 -21.69
N ILE A 20 -12.84 -25.54 -22.97
CA ILE A 20 -11.87 -25.42 -24.07
C ILE A 20 -10.90 -24.25 -23.84
N ASN A 21 -11.41 -23.14 -23.30
CA ASN A 21 -10.63 -21.93 -23.05
C ASN A 21 -9.89 -21.92 -21.69
N ILE A 22 -9.94 -23.01 -20.90
CA ILE A 22 -9.23 -23.08 -19.62
C ILE A 22 -7.71 -23.13 -19.87
N PRO A 23 -6.90 -22.26 -19.23
CA PRO A 23 -5.45 -22.38 -19.28
C PRO A 23 -4.99 -23.77 -18.78
N LYS A 24 -4.06 -24.43 -19.48
CA LYS A 24 -3.61 -25.80 -19.18
C LYS A 24 -3.23 -26.05 -17.71
N LYS A 25 -2.74 -25.03 -16.99
CA LYS A 25 -2.35 -25.13 -15.57
C LYS A 25 -3.51 -24.96 -14.57
N LYS A 26 -4.73 -24.69 -15.03
CA LYS A 26 -5.87 -24.38 -14.18
C LYS A 26 -6.73 -25.64 -13.98
N CYS A 27 -6.59 -26.27 -12.82
CA CYS A 27 -7.25 -27.54 -12.49
C CYS A 27 -8.73 -27.41 -12.12
N ALA A 28 -9.24 -26.20 -11.84
CA ALA A 28 -10.65 -26.00 -11.47
C ALA A 28 -11.17 -24.59 -11.81
N LEU A 29 -12.43 -24.52 -12.22
CA LEU A 29 -13.18 -23.26 -12.38
C LEU A 29 -13.87 -22.84 -11.07
N ARG A 30 -13.10 -22.70 -9.99
CA ARG A 30 -13.64 -22.18 -8.73
C ARG A 30 -14.01 -20.70 -8.92
N LYS A 31 -15.30 -20.40 -8.95
CA LYS A 31 -15.79 -19.02 -8.82
C LYS A 31 -15.69 -18.67 -7.34
N GLY A 32 -14.83 -17.72 -7.00
CA GLY A 32 -14.65 -17.23 -5.62
C GLY A 32 -15.85 -16.40 -5.20
N VAL A 33 -17.03 -17.02 -5.05
CA VAL A 33 -18.23 -16.35 -4.57
C VAL A 33 -17.99 -15.97 -3.11
N THR A 34 -18.09 -14.68 -2.82
CA THR A 34 -18.02 -14.22 -1.44
C THR A 34 -19.31 -14.57 -0.71
N LYS A 35 -19.17 -15.00 0.54
CA LYS A 35 -20.30 -15.29 1.42
C LYS A 35 -21.07 -14.03 1.82
N TRP A 36 -20.43 -12.86 1.77
CA TRP A 36 -21.01 -11.58 2.19
C TRP A 36 -20.74 -10.50 1.13
N PRO A 37 -21.42 -10.55 -0.03
CA PRO A 37 -21.15 -9.65 -1.15
C PRO A 37 -21.39 -8.18 -0.82
N ILE A 38 -22.52 -7.87 -0.17
CA ILE A 38 -22.90 -6.49 0.18
C ILE A 38 -21.89 -5.90 1.19
N LEU A 39 -21.44 -6.70 2.15
CA LEU A 39 -20.39 -6.30 3.08
C LEU A 39 -19.08 -6.01 2.35
N GLU A 40 -18.63 -6.90 1.46
CA GLU A 40 -17.38 -6.71 0.72
C GLU A 40 -17.43 -5.49 -0.18
N GLU A 41 -18.54 -5.22 -0.84
CA GLU A 41 -18.74 -4.03 -1.66
C GLU A 41 -18.62 -2.75 -0.81
N SER A 42 -19.29 -2.69 0.34
CA SER A 42 -19.18 -1.53 1.22
C SER A 42 -17.77 -1.31 1.74
N VAL A 43 -17.06 -2.38 2.10
CA VAL A 43 -15.66 -2.30 2.54
C VAL A 43 -14.75 -1.85 1.39
N ALA A 44 -14.95 -2.36 0.17
CA ALA A 44 -14.18 -1.96 -1.00
C ALA A 44 -14.36 -0.46 -1.33
N ASN A 45 -15.60 0.03 -1.28
CA ASN A 45 -15.92 1.45 -1.50
C ASN A 45 -15.25 2.34 -0.44
N TRP A 46 -15.29 1.92 0.83
CA TRP A 46 -14.60 2.65 1.90
C TRP A 46 -13.08 2.69 1.70
N VAL A 47 -12.46 1.58 1.26
CA VAL A 47 -11.03 1.57 0.93
C VAL A 47 -10.75 2.58 -0.19
N LEU A 48 -11.52 2.55 -1.27
CA LEU A 48 -11.34 3.45 -2.41
C LEU A 48 -11.43 4.92 -2.01
N GLU A 49 -12.46 5.29 -1.24
CA GLU A 49 -12.67 6.65 -0.75
C GLU A 49 -11.50 7.14 0.12
N ASN A 50 -11.02 6.31 1.05
CA ASN A 50 -9.87 6.67 1.88
C ASN A 50 -8.61 6.85 1.04
N ARG A 51 -8.40 5.99 0.03
CA ARG A 51 -7.24 6.09 -0.87
C ARG A 51 -7.31 7.30 -1.79
N GLN A 52 -8.50 7.66 -2.28
CA GLN A 52 -8.72 8.91 -3.03
C GLN A 52 -8.39 10.14 -2.18
N ASN A 53 -8.73 10.10 -0.88
CA ASN A 53 -8.37 11.15 0.08
C ASN A 53 -6.89 11.11 0.54
N GLY A 54 -6.09 10.16 0.03
CA GLY A 54 -4.69 9.98 0.41
C GLY A 54 -4.48 9.40 1.81
N LEU A 55 -5.54 8.92 2.47
CA LEU A 55 -5.48 8.35 3.81
C LEU A 55 -4.94 6.93 3.80
N ILE A 56 -4.25 6.54 4.86
CA ILE A 56 -3.69 5.19 4.98
C ILE A 56 -4.78 4.20 5.34
N VAL A 57 -4.79 3.10 4.59
CA VAL A 57 -5.65 1.97 4.85
C VAL A 57 -4.78 0.78 5.22
N THR A 58 -4.91 0.28 6.44
CA THR A 58 -4.22 -0.92 6.91
C THR A 58 -5.17 -2.12 6.91
N ARG A 59 -4.62 -3.34 6.97
CA ARG A 59 -5.44 -4.55 7.13
C ARG A 59 -6.30 -4.49 8.39
N ASN A 60 -5.77 -3.89 9.47
CA ASN A 60 -6.52 -3.74 10.70
C ASN A 60 -7.64 -2.72 10.57
N SER A 61 -7.42 -1.57 9.89
CA SER A 61 -8.48 -0.60 9.68
C SER A 61 -9.60 -1.17 8.80
N VAL A 62 -9.26 -1.96 7.76
CA VAL A 62 -10.25 -2.71 6.96
C VAL A 62 -11.08 -3.65 7.84
N ARG A 63 -10.44 -4.43 8.71
CA ARG A 63 -11.14 -5.36 9.61
C ARG A 63 -12.04 -4.63 10.62
N LEU A 64 -11.56 -3.53 11.20
CA LEU A 64 -12.33 -2.70 12.12
C LEU A 64 -13.54 -2.07 11.43
N PHE A 65 -13.36 -1.54 10.22
CA PHE A 65 -14.45 -1.00 9.43
C PHE A 65 -15.48 -2.08 9.10
N ALA A 66 -15.04 -3.26 8.64
CA ALA A 66 -15.92 -4.38 8.34
C ALA A 66 -16.71 -4.86 9.57
N LEU A 67 -16.09 -4.91 10.76
CA LEU A 67 -16.79 -5.22 12.01
C LEU A 67 -17.83 -4.15 12.37
N LYS A 68 -17.47 -2.87 12.25
CA LYS A 68 -18.38 -1.75 12.50
C LYS A 68 -19.58 -1.79 11.56
N TRP A 69 -19.34 -2.05 10.29
CA TRP A 69 -20.38 -2.18 9.27
C TRP A 69 -21.27 -3.40 9.55
N SER A 70 -20.67 -4.54 9.90
CA SER A 70 -21.40 -5.77 10.21
C SER A 70 -22.32 -5.63 11.43
N LYS A 71 -21.88 -4.93 12.48
CA LYS A 71 -22.74 -4.63 13.65
C LYS A 71 -23.96 -3.79 13.27
N LYS A 72 -23.82 -2.86 12.33
CA LYS A 72 -24.93 -2.03 11.83
C LYS A 72 -25.87 -2.80 10.90
N ASN A 73 -25.33 -3.74 10.13
CA ASN A 73 -26.03 -4.52 9.10
C ASN A 73 -26.00 -6.01 9.44
N ALA A 74 -26.54 -6.38 10.60
CA ALA A 74 -26.46 -7.74 11.13
C ALA A 74 -27.12 -8.79 10.21
N ASN A 75 -28.19 -8.39 9.50
CA ASN A 75 -28.90 -9.26 8.55
C ASN A 75 -28.01 -9.68 7.38
N GLU A 76 -27.17 -8.76 6.88
CA GLU A 76 -26.28 -8.97 5.73
C GLU A 76 -24.94 -9.65 6.08
N SER A 77 -24.67 -9.83 7.38
CA SER A 77 -23.35 -10.23 7.87
C SER A 77 -23.43 -11.22 9.03
N LYS A 78 -24.44 -12.08 9.01
CA LYS A 78 -24.68 -13.07 10.06
C LYS A 78 -23.42 -13.91 10.33
N LYS A 79 -22.99 -13.94 11.60
CA LYS A 79 -21.79 -14.65 12.11
C LYS A 79 -20.46 -14.16 11.51
N PHE A 80 -20.39 -12.95 10.96
CA PHE A 80 -19.14 -12.38 10.47
C PHE A 80 -18.17 -12.07 11.63
N LYS A 81 -16.87 -12.34 11.42
CA LYS A 81 -15.81 -12.18 12.45
C LYS A 81 -14.59 -11.37 12.02
N ALA A 82 -14.58 -10.86 10.77
CA ALA A 82 -13.43 -10.15 10.17
C ALA A 82 -12.07 -10.83 10.48
N THR A 83 -11.97 -12.14 10.21
CA THR A 83 -10.73 -12.88 10.46
C THR A 83 -9.59 -12.37 9.58
N PHE A 84 -8.35 -12.65 9.96
CA PHE A 84 -7.20 -12.34 9.11
C PHE A 84 -7.28 -13.04 7.75
N SER A 85 -7.70 -14.31 7.74
CA SER A 85 -7.94 -15.06 6.51
C SER A 85 -8.97 -14.38 5.61
N TRP A 86 -10.12 -13.95 6.16
CA TRP A 86 -11.12 -13.21 5.39
C TRP A 86 -10.53 -11.94 4.79
N CYS A 87 -9.76 -11.15 5.55
CA CYS A 87 -9.14 -9.93 5.06
C CYS A 87 -8.18 -10.21 3.89
N SER A 88 -7.35 -11.26 3.98
CA SER A 88 -6.46 -11.66 2.89
C SER A 88 -7.23 -12.06 1.62
N HIS A 89 -8.32 -12.82 1.78
CA HIS A 89 -9.15 -13.24 0.65
C HIS A 89 -9.93 -12.07 0.05
N PHE A 90 -10.45 -11.16 0.89
CA PHE A 90 -11.06 -9.89 0.46
C PHE A 90 -10.07 -9.09 -0.39
N THR A 91 -8.83 -8.90 0.08
CA THR A 91 -7.83 -8.16 -0.70
C THR A 91 -7.51 -8.84 -2.03
N ALA A 92 -7.39 -10.17 -2.03
CA ALA A 92 -7.12 -10.92 -3.25
C ALA A 92 -8.26 -10.83 -4.27
N ARG A 93 -9.52 -10.92 -3.82
CA ARG A 93 -10.71 -10.80 -4.68
C ARG A 93 -10.86 -9.40 -5.28
N ASN A 94 -10.55 -8.37 -4.51
CA ASN A 94 -10.72 -6.97 -4.91
C ASN A 94 -9.48 -6.39 -5.62
N ASN A 95 -8.51 -7.23 -6.01
CA ASN A 95 -7.24 -6.79 -6.61
C ASN A 95 -6.51 -5.72 -5.77
N LEU A 96 -6.60 -5.83 -4.45
CA LEU A 96 -5.94 -4.95 -3.51
C LEU A 96 -4.64 -5.60 -3.00
N VAL A 97 -3.60 -4.81 -2.86
CA VAL A 97 -2.29 -5.26 -2.37
C VAL A 97 -1.72 -4.26 -1.38
N LEU A 98 -0.84 -4.73 -0.50
CA LEU A 98 -0.07 -3.83 0.37
C LEU A 98 0.99 -3.13 -0.48
N ARG A 99 1.02 -1.81 -0.42
CA ARG A 99 1.93 -0.94 -1.14
C ARG A 99 2.63 -0.01 -0.18
N GLU A 100 3.80 0.45 -0.59
CA GLU A 100 4.61 1.39 0.19
C GLU A 100 4.55 2.78 -0.44
N LYS A 101 4.60 3.82 0.41
CA LYS A 101 4.65 5.23 -0.01
C LYS A 101 5.76 5.39 -1.04
N THR A 102 5.45 6.00 -2.17
CA THR A 102 6.49 6.31 -3.15
C THR A 102 7.30 7.50 -2.64
N LYS A 103 8.61 7.33 -2.45
CA LYS A 103 9.50 8.43 -2.12
C LYS A 103 9.61 9.34 -3.34
N VAL A 104 9.02 10.52 -3.25
CA VAL A 104 9.22 11.56 -4.26
C VAL A 104 10.57 12.20 -3.99
N SER A 105 11.59 11.80 -4.74
CA SER A 105 12.86 12.52 -4.75
C SER A 105 12.66 13.81 -5.53
N GLN A 106 13.10 14.93 -4.97
CA GLN A 106 13.25 16.14 -5.75
C GLN A 106 14.46 15.93 -6.67
N MET A 107 14.33 16.30 -7.96
CA MET A 107 15.51 16.42 -8.81
C MET A 107 16.37 17.56 -8.27
N PHE A 108 17.67 17.34 -8.19
CA PHE A 108 18.61 18.41 -7.84
C PHE A 108 18.57 19.50 -8.92
N PRO A 109 18.59 20.79 -8.52
CA PRO A 109 18.80 21.88 -9.46
C PRO A 109 20.11 21.68 -10.25
N LYS A 110 20.16 22.08 -11.52
CA LYS A 110 21.34 21.91 -12.39
C LYS A 110 22.60 22.59 -11.84
N ASP A 111 22.46 23.62 -11.01
CA ASP A 111 23.58 24.40 -10.46
C ASP A 111 24.14 23.88 -9.13
N VAL A 112 23.63 22.75 -8.63
CA VAL A 112 24.09 22.19 -7.35
C VAL A 112 25.59 21.89 -7.38
N ASP A 113 26.09 21.30 -8.46
CA ASP A 113 27.49 20.92 -8.58
C ASP A 113 28.43 22.13 -8.54
N ASN A 114 28.07 23.21 -9.26
CA ASN A 114 28.85 24.45 -9.29
C ASN A 114 28.90 25.13 -7.93
N LYS A 115 27.77 25.16 -7.22
CA LYS A 115 27.70 25.73 -5.85
C LYS A 115 28.47 24.86 -4.85
N LEU A 116 28.38 23.54 -4.96
CA LEU A 116 29.10 22.60 -4.11
C LEU A 116 30.61 22.77 -4.27
N ILE A 117 31.11 22.79 -5.52
CA ILE A 117 32.53 22.98 -5.82
C ILE A 117 33.03 24.34 -5.28
N SER A 118 32.24 25.41 -5.49
CA SER A 118 32.60 26.76 -5.00
C SER A 118 32.69 26.81 -3.48
N PHE A 119 31.72 26.20 -2.78
CA PHE A 119 31.71 26.11 -1.33
C PHE A 119 32.89 25.29 -0.78
N LEU A 120 33.18 24.13 -1.37
CA LEU A 120 34.32 23.30 -0.97
C LEU A 120 35.65 24.06 -1.11
N LYS A 121 35.86 24.76 -2.24
CA LYS A 121 37.05 25.60 -2.46
C LYS A 121 37.16 26.69 -1.39
N TYR A 122 36.04 27.34 -1.06
CA TYR A 122 35.99 28.38 -0.04
C TYR A 122 36.36 27.85 1.36
N VAL A 123 35.76 26.73 1.80
CA VAL A 123 36.04 26.11 3.11
C VAL A 123 37.49 25.65 3.22
N ILE A 124 38.03 25.02 2.16
CA ILE A 124 39.44 24.60 2.12
C ILE A 124 40.37 25.82 2.22
N GLY A 125 40.05 26.91 1.50
CA GLY A 125 40.81 28.15 1.56
C GLY A 125 40.83 28.76 2.96
N LEU A 126 39.66 28.90 3.59
CA LEU A 126 39.52 29.39 4.96
C LEU A 126 40.33 28.56 5.95
N ARG A 127 40.24 27.22 5.87
CA ARG A 127 40.98 26.32 6.75
C ARG A 127 42.49 26.52 6.62
N LYS A 128 43.01 26.65 5.40
CA LYS A 128 44.44 26.89 5.15
C LYS A 128 44.88 28.25 5.70
N GLN A 129 44.09 29.31 5.47
CA GLN A 129 44.41 30.67 5.91
C GLN A 129 44.43 30.79 7.44
N LYS A 130 43.45 30.17 8.13
CA LYS A 130 43.31 30.23 9.59
C LYS A 130 44.08 29.12 10.32
N LYS A 131 44.72 28.21 9.59
CA LYS A 131 45.49 27.06 10.12
C LYS A 131 44.69 26.19 11.11
N TYR A 132 43.39 25.97 10.85
CA TYR A 132 42.58 25.08 11.69
C TYR A 132 43.05 23.63 11.54
N LEU A 133 43.41 23.01 12.67
CA LEU A 133 43.62 21.57 12.78
C LEU A 133 42.29 20.84 12.57
N LEU A 134 42.33 19.62 12.03
CA LEU A 134 41.13 18.80 11.86
C LEU A 134 40.42 18.52 13.19
N SER A 135 41.19 18.39 14.26
CA SER A 135 40.68 18.21 15.62
C SER A 135 39.82 19.39 16.13
N HIS A 136 39.88 20.55 15.49
CA HIS A 136 39.10 21.74 15.84
C HIS A 136 37.81 21.88 15.03
N ILE A 137 37.55 20.95 14.09
CA ILE A 137 36.38 20.98 13.23
C ILE A 137 35.40 19.91 13.70
N GLY A 138 34.36 20.33 14.42
CA GLY A 138 33.24 19.48 14.77
C GLY A 138 32.18 19.47 13.67
N ASN A 139 31.64 18.29 13.34
CA ASN A 139 30.40 18.21 12.59
C ASN A 139 29.24 18.45 13.56
N MET A 140 28.40 19.43 13.28
CA MET A 140 27.18 19.67 14.02
C MET A 140 26.04 19.66 13.00
N ASP A 141 25.21 18.64 13.09
CA ASP A 141 24.02 18.50 12.28
C ASP A 141 22.79 18.37 13.19
N GLU A 142 21.70 19.01 12.79
CA GLU A 142 20.40 18.82 13.43
C GLU A 142 19.77 17.55 12.85
N THR A 143 19.53 16.55 13.70
CA THR A 143 18.70 15.40 13.32
C THR A 143 17.24 15.75 13.61
N PRO A 144 16.38 15.85 12.60
CA PRO A 144 14.99 16.20 12.83
C PRO A 144 14.26 15.06 13.53
N VAL A 145 13.54 15.38 14.60
CA VAL A 145 12.58 14.46 15.23
C VAL A 145 11.25 14.60 14.51
N THR A 146 10.77 13.52 13.91
CA THR A 146 9.51 13.51 13.15
C THR A 146 8.31 13.57 14.09
N PHE A 147 7.45 14.57 13.92
CA PHE A 147 6.20 14.68 14.69
C PHE A 147 5.17 13.60 14.31
N ASP A 148 5.19 13.16 13.05
CA ASP A 148 4.25 12.19 12.49
C ASP A 148 4.90 10.81 12.30
N MET A 149 4.52 9.83 13.14
CA MET A 149 4.83 8.40 12.94
C MET A 149 3.78 7.72 12.05
N ILE A 150 3.50 8.33 10.91
CA ILE A 150 2.52 7.81 9.96
C ILE A 150 3.10 6.57 9.27
N GLY A 151 2.31 5.48 9.19
CA GLY A 151 2.76 4.23 8.57
C GLY A 151 3.07 4.38 7.07
N ASN A 152 4.20 3.82 6.62
CA ASN A 152 4.61 3.91 5.21
C ASN A 152 3.87 2.95 4.27
N LYS A 153 3.06 2.03 4.81
CA LYS A 153 2.39 0.96 4.05
C LYS A 153 0.88 1.12 4.09
N THR A 154 0.25 0.98 2.92
CA THR A 154 -1.19 1.11 2.74
C THR A 154 -1.72 0.07 1.77
N ILE A 155 -2.98 -0.31 1.91
CA ILE A 155 -3.68 -1.14 0.93
C ILE A 155 -4.08 -0.25 -0.25
N ASP A 156 -3.76 -0.67 -1.46
CA ASP A 156 -4.08 0.06 -2.69
C ASP A 156 -4.36 -0.93 -3.83
N MET A 157 -4.89 -0.42 -4.94
CA MET A 157 -5.13 -1.20 -6.15
C MET A 157 -3.83 -1.77 -6.70
N LYS A 158 -3.90 -3.02 -7.14
CA LYS A 158 -2.79 -3.69 -7.81
C LYS A 158 -2.53 -2.99 -9.15
N GLY A 159 -1.28 -2.61 -9.39
CA GLY A 159 -0.86 -1.91 -10.60
C GLY A 159 -0.78 -0.38 -10.45
N THR A 160 -1.17 0.19 -9.31
CA THR A 160 -0.99 1.62 -9.04
C THR A 160 0.50 1.99 -9.09
N LYS A 161 0.85 2.92 -10.00
CA LYS A 161 2.23 3.36 -10.25
C LYS A 161 2.82 4.15 -9.09
N THR A 162 2.05 5.11 -8.57
CA THR A 162 2.50 6.05 -7.53
C THR A 162 1.55 6.00 -6.35
N ILE A 163 2.10 5.83 -5.16
CA ILE A 163 1.34 5.77 -3.91
C ILE A 163 1.53 7.09 -3.17
N HIS A 164 0.50 7.92 -3.24
CA HIS A 164 0.44 9.16 -2.47
C HIS A 164 -0.22 8.88 -1.12
N ILE A 165 0.38 9.46 -0.09
CA ILE A 165 -0.14 9.49 1.27
C ILE A 165 -0.20 10.96 1.67
N LYS A 166 -1.39 11.41 2.04
CA LYS A 166 -1.60 12.75 2.56
C LYS A 166 -1.01 12.80 3.96
N THR A 167 -0.03 13.67 4.14
CA THR A 167 0.58 13.97 5.43
C THR A 167 0.19 15.37 5.84
N THR A 168 0.35 15.69 7.12
CA THR A 168 -0.05 16.95 7.72
C THR A 168 0.81 18.14 7.27
N GLY A 169 1.75 17.94 6.34
CA GLY A 169 2.73 18.93 5.91
C GLY A 169 3.85 19.17 6.94
N HIS A 170 3.71 18.63 8.15
CA HIS A 170 4.64 18.78 9.28
C HIS A 170 5.73 17.69 9.34
N GLU A 171 5.95 16.93 8.24
CA GLU A 171 7.05 15.94 8.16
C GLU A 171 8.43 16.58 8.37
N LYS A 172 8.51 17.91 8.24
CA LYS A 172 9.70 18.76 8.41
C LYS A 172 9.47 19.91 9.38
N SER A 173 8.45 19.85 10.23
CA SER A 173 8.28 20.86 11.29
C SER A 173 9.11 20.43 12.48
N PHE A 174 10.04 21.30 12.86
CA PHE A 174 11.04 21.03 13.88
C PHE A 174 10.68 21.78 15.15
N ILE A 175 10.78 21.11 16.30
CA ILE A 175 10.86 21.78 17.59
C ILE A 175 12.36 21.86 17.89
N LEU A 176 12.92 23.07 17.91
CA LEU A 176 14.25 23.30 18.46
C LEU A 176 14.14 23.13 19.97
N GLN A 177 14.91 22.22 20.55
CA GLN A 177 14.98 21.98 21.99
C GLN A 177 16.38 22.29 22.50
#